data_AF-A0A2D6LTF4-F1
#
_entry.id   AF-A0A2D6LTF4-F1
#
_cell.length_a   1.000
_cell.length_b   1.000
_cell.length_c   1.000
_cell.angle_alpha   90.00
_cell.angle_beta   90.00
_cell.angle_gamma   90.00
#
_symmetry.space_group_name_H-M   'P 1'
#
loop_
_entity.id
_entity.type
_entity.pdbx_description
1 polymer ?
#
loop_
_entity_poly.entity_id
_entity_poly.type
_entity_poly.pdbx_seq_one_letter_code
_entity_poly.pdbx_strand_id
1 'polypeptide(L)' 'MPIYPVKNNTTGERKELNLSLSAYEQWRKDNPDWDKDWSQGVAGLGEVGDWRNKTDGGWNEVLQKVSQVPGSNVKPYK' A
#
# COMPACT_ATOMS: atom_id res chain seq x y z
N MET A 1 -18.38 -8.58 16.84
CA MET A 1 -19.15 -8.56 15.57
C MET A 1 -18.24 -8.07 14.47
N PRO A 2 -18.34 -8.59 13.24
CA PRO A 2 -17.52 -8.09 12.12
C PRO A 2 -17.89 -6.64 11.78
N ILE A 3 -16.87 -5.81 11.55
CA ILE A 3 -17.01 -4.44 11.06
C ILE A 3 -16.65 -4.46 9.57
N TYR A 4 -17.58 -4.04 8.72
CA TYR A 4 -17.39 -3.96 7.28
C TYR A 4 -17.35 -2.49 6.84
N PRO A 5 -16.19 -1.97 6.39
CA PRO A 5 -16.14 -0.67 5.76
C PRO A 5 -16.73 -0.76 4.35
N VAL A 6 -17.73 0.08 4.07
CA VAL A 6 -18.41 0.18 2.77
C VAL A 6 -18.34 1.60 2.26
N LYS A 7 -18.27 1.74 0.93
CA LYS A 7 -18.20 3.01 0.22
C LYS A 7 -19.32 3.07 -0.83
N ASN A 8 -20.05 4.18 -0.86
CA ASN A 8 -20.99 4.47 -1.94
C ASN A 8 -20.21 4.96 -3.18
N ASN A 9 -20.45 4.33 -4.33
CA ASN A 9 -19.78 4.69 -5.58
C ASN A 9 -20.28 6.01 -6.19
N THR A 10 -21.51 6.42 -5.87
CA THR A 10 -22.17 7.61 -6.42
C THR A 10 -21.92 8.86 -5.58
N THR A 11 -21.94 8.74 -4.25
CA THR A 11 -21.77 9.88 -3.32
C THR A 11 -20.39 9.94 -2.68
N GLY A 12 -19.62 8.85 -2.73
CA GLY A 12 -18.32 8.75 -2.06
C GLY A 12 -18.40 8.65 -0.54
N GLU A 13 -19.60 8.54 0.05
CA GLU A 13 -19.79 8.37 1.48
C GLU A 13 -19.21 7.04 1.97
N ARG A 14 -18.53 7.07 3.11
CA ARG A 14 -17.96 5.91 3.79
C ARG A 14 -18.77 5.60 5.04
N LYS A 15 -19.13 4.33 5.23
CA LYS A 15 -19.86 3.86 6.42
C LYS A 15 -19.21 2.58 6.96
N GLU A 16 -19.26 2.42 8.27
CA GLU A 16 -18.82 1.22 8.96
C GLU A 16 -20.06 0.43 9.41
N LEU A 17 -20.27 -0.74 8.81
CA LEU A 17 -21.41 -1.59 9.14
C LEU A 17 -21.00 -2.68 10.11
N ASN A 18 -21.71 -2.75 11.23
CA ASN A 18 -21.55 -3.81 12.23
C ASN A 18 -22.64 -4.85 12.01
N LEU A 19 -22.38 -5.87 11.18
CA LEU A 19 -23.37 -6.87 10.77
C LEU A 19 -22.79 -8.28 10.82
N SER A 20 -23.65 -9.29 10.96
CA SER A 20 -23.27 -10.67 10.69
C SER A 20 -23.04 -10.87 9.17
N LEU A 21 -22.24 -11.87 8.79
CA LEU A 21 -21.92 -12.12 7.37
C LEU A 21 -23.18 -12.34 6.52
N SER A 22 -24.17 -13.08 7.04
CA SER A 22 -25.43 -13.37 6.36
C SER A 22 -26.26 -12.10 6.11
N ALA A 23 -26.29 -11.17 7.07
CA ALA A 23 -26.99 -9.89 6.92
C ALA A 23 -26.26 -8.97 5.93
N TYR A 24 -24.92 -9.01 5.90
CA TYR A 24 -24.11 -8.24 4.95
C TYR A 24 -24.33 -8.70 3.50
N GLU A 25 -24.43 -10.01 3.25
CA GLU A 25 -24.70 -10.52 1.90
C GLU A 25 -26.06 -10.09 1.36
N GLN A 26 -27.09 -10.04 2.22
CA GLN A 26 -28.41 -9.52 1.85
C GLN A 26 -28.33 -8.01 1.61
N TRP A 27 -27.73 -7.27 2.53
CA TRP A 27 -27.59 -5.82 2.42
C TRP A 27 -26.87 -5.38 1.14
N ARG A 28 -25.83 -6.12 0.71
CA ARG A 28 -25.09 -5.84 -0.53
C ARG A 28 -25.93 -6.09 -1.79
N LYS A 29 -26.87 -7.05 -1.75
CA LYS A 29 -27.81 -7.28 -2.86
C LYS A 29 -28.86 -6.17 -2.95
N ASP A 30 -29.32 -5.70 -1.80
CA ASP A 30 -30.34 -4.65 -1.72
C ASP A 30 -29.77 -3.24 -2.01
N ASN A 31 -28.45 -3.06 -1.85
CA ASN A 31 -27.74 -1.78 -2.01
C ASN A 31 -26.59 -1.91 -3.04
N PRO A 32 -26.88 -2.02 -4.34
CA PRO A 32 -25.87 -2.23 -5.39
C PRO A 32 -24.92 -1.05 -5.57
N ASP A 33 -25.31 0.15 -5.14
CA ASP A 33 -24.49 1.37 -5.21
C ASP A 33 -23.35 1.40 -4.17
N TRP A 34 -23.37 0.47 -3.22
CA TRP A 34 -22.39 0.36 -2.15
C TRP A 34 -21.47 -0.83 -2.38
N ASP A 35 -20.17 -0.57 -2.43
CA ASP A 35 -19.16 -1.61 -2.52
C ASP A 35 -18.31 -1.67 -1.25
N LYS A 36 -17.63 -2.79 -1.06
CA LYS A 36 -16.65 -2.96 0.02
C LYS A 36 -15.54 -1.93 -0.19
N ASP A 37 -15.20 -1.17 0.85
CA ASP A 37 -14.09 -0.23 0.76
C ASP A 37 -12.76 -1.00 0.86
N TRP A 38 -12.23 -1.43 -0.29
CA TRP A 38 -10.93 -2.09 -0.39
C TRP A 38 -9.75 -1.16 -0.02
N SER A 39 -9.99 0.15 0.15
CA SER A 39 -8.97 1.10 0.60
C SER A 39 -8.72 1.05 2.10
N GLN A 40 -9.67 0.54 2.90
CA GLN A 40 -9.54 0.42 4.35
C GLN A 40 -8.75 -0.85 4.67
N GLY A 41 -7.41 -0.74 4.71
CA GLY A 41 -6.50 -1.84 5.04
C GLY A 41 -5.48 -2.21 3.97
N VAL A 42 -5.53 -1.58 2.78
CA VAL A 42 -4.38 -1.60 1.87
C VAL A 42 -3.26 -0.81 2.53
N ALA A 43 -2.13 -1.48 2.73
CA ALA A 43 -0.88 -0.94 3.25
C ALA A 43 -0.75 0.53 2.85
N GLY A 44 -0.89 1.43 3.84
CA GLY A 44 -0.70 2.85 3.61
C GLY A 44 0.62 3.01 2.87
N LEU A 45 0.56 3.62 1.68
CA LEU A 45 1.67 3.84 0.74
C LEU A 45 3.00 3.74 1.48
N GLY A 46 3.60 2.55 1.46
CA GLY A 46 4.67 2.17 2.36
C GLY A 46 5.90 3.01 2.06
N GLU A 47 5.96 4.19 2.69
CA GLU A 47 7.06 5.14 2.73
C GLU A 47 7.54 5.56 1.34
N VAL A 48 7.27 6.81 1.00
CA VAL A 48 7.86 7.50 -0.13
C VAL A 48 9.39 7.41 -0.02
N GLY A 49 9.99 6.51 -0.78
CA GLY A 49 11.43 6.32 -0.83
C GLY A 49 11.80 5.19 -1.80
N ASP A 50 12.74 5.47 -2.69
CA ASP A 50 13.38 4.44 -3.52
C ASP A 50 13.91 3.32 -2.59
N TRP A 51 13.88 2.05 -3.03
CA TRP A 51 14.40 0.93 -2.24
C TRP A 51 15.85 1.16 -1.79
N ARG A 52 16.57 2.00 -2.54
CA ARG A 52 17.92 2.50 -2.28
C ARG A 52 18.05 3.35 -1.00
N ASN A 53 16.97 3.97 -0.53
CA ASN A 53 16.93 4.71 0.74
C ASN A 53 16.70 3.79 1.96
N LYS A 54 16.37 2.51 1.73
CA LYS A 54 16.10 1.52 2.79
C LYS A 54 17.29 0.59 3.04
N THR A 55 18.32 0.65 2.19
CA THR A 55 19.57 -0.08 2.37
C THR A 55 20.55 0.75 3.19
N ASP A 56 21.09 0.16 4.25
CA ASP A 56 22.14 0.76 5.07
C ASP A 56 23.43 0.97 4.27
N GLY A 57 24.25 1.93 4.72
CA GLY A 57 25.37 2.51 3.97
C GLY A 57 26.47 1.53 3.49
N GLY A 58 26.40 0.24 3.84
CA GLY A 58 27.33 -0.79 3.40
C GLY A 58 27.31 -1.02 1.88
N TRP A 59 26.15 -0.92 1.23
CA TRP A 59 26.06 -1.09 -0.23
C TRP A 59 26.79 0.04 -0.98
N ASN A 60 26.66 1.29 -0.51
CA ASN A 60 27.37 2.43 -1.08
C ASN A 60 28.88 2.35 -0.84
N GLU A 61 29.33 1.82 0.30
CA GLU A 61 30.76 1.62 0.57
C GLU A 61 31.38 0.62 -0.42
N VAL A 62 30.68 -0.48 -0.73
CA VAL A 62 31.13 -1.46 -1.73
C VAL A 62 31.18 -0.84 -3.13
N LEU A 63 30.15 -0.08 -3.52
CA LEU A 63 30.14 0.62 -4.80
C LEU A 63 31.27 1.64 -4.93
N GLN A 64 31.61 2.34 -3.84
CA GLN A 64 32.75 3.25 -3.81
C GLN A 64 34.07 2.51 -4.04
N LYS A 65 34.29 1.38 -3.37
CA LYS A 65 35.51 0.57 -3.58
C LYS A 65 35.64 0.07 -5.02
N VAL A 66 34.54 -0.39 -5.62
CA VAL A 66 34.53 -0.87 -7.01
C VAL A 66 34.77 0.27 -8.00
N SER A 67 34.27 1.48 -7.72
CA SER A 67 34.49 2.66 -8.58
C SER A 67 35.94 3.11 -8.68
N GLN A 68 36.79 2.75 -7.70
CA GLN A 68 38.22 3.09 -7.69
C GLN A 68 39.06 2.15 -8.57
N VAL A 69 38.49 1.05 -9.07
CA VAL A 69 39.18 0.12 -9.94
C VAL A 69 39.28 0.72 -11.36
N PRO A 70 40.48 0.72 -11.99
CA PRO A 70 40.65 1.23 -13.35
C PRO A 70 39.76 0.47 -14.35
N GLY A 71 38.98 1.20 -15.14
CA GLY A 71 38.05 0.62 -16.13
C GLY A 71 36.65 0.30 -15.60
N SER A 72 36.34 0.62 -14.34
CA SER A 72 34.98 0.50 -13.80
C SER A 72 34.07 1.65 -14.27
N ASN A 73 32.83 1.32 -14.65
CA ASN A 73 31.78 2.27 -15.07
C ASN A 73 30.66 2.39 -14.02
N VAL A 74 30.99 2.24 -12.74
CA VAL A 74 30.02 2.24 -11.64
C VAL A 74 29.89 3.64 -11.05
N LYS A 75 28.65 4.12 -10.88
CA LYS A 75 28.35 5.43 -10.27
C LYS A 75 27.75 5.22 -8.87
N PRO A 76 28.50 5.48 -7.79
CA PRO A 76 27.95 5.42 -6.44
C PRO A 76 26.85 6.47 -6.27
N TYR A 77 25.79 6.10 -5.54
CA TYR A 77 24.70 7.01 -5.18
C TYR A 77 25.12 7.84 -3.97
N LYS A 78 24.74 9.12 -3.92
CA LYS A 78 25.11 10.04 -2.83
C LYS A 78 24.11 9.98 -1.69
#